data_AF-A0A564XWB6-F1
#
_entry.id   AF-A0A564XWB6-F1
#
_cell.length_a   1.000
_cell.length_b   1.000
_cell.length_c   1.000
_cell.angle_alpha   90.00
_cell.angle_beta   90.00
_cell.angle_gamma   90.00
#
_symmetry.space_group_name_H-M   'P 1'
#
loop_
_entity.id
_entity.type
_entity.pdbx_description
1 polymer ?
#
loop_
_entity_poly.entity_id
_entity_poly.type
_entity_poly.pdbx_seq_one_letter_code
_entity_poly.pdbx_strand_id
1 'polypeptide(L)'
;MLNFIAANETAAVLEVIKDPSNKVLECNFYTEHSLYFSIKGIPDISFFLVIPVGYPYERLEICQISNGTTVGVAKKSIFNITDTVLMIMMTVCIEFKKPIPSLALKLNFDLYLKWMFDLINFGALKSQ
;
A
#
# COMPACT_ATOMS: atom_id res chain seq x y z
N MET A 1 14.79 -19.40 1.22
CA MET A 1 13.48 -19.43 1.92
C MET A 1 12.89 -18.02 2.06
N LEU A 2 13.67 -16.98 2.38
CA LEU A 2 13.19 -15.59 2.52
C LEU A 2 12.62 -14.97 1.23
N ASN A 3 13.27 -15.19 0.08
CA ASN A 3 12.77 -14.69 -1.22
C ASN A 3 11.39 -15.24 -1.59
N PHE A 4 11.00 -16.40 -1.05
CA PHE A 4 9.68 -16.99 -1.31
C PHE A 4 8.55 -16.24 -0.60
N ILE A 5 8.81 -15.67 0.58
CA ILE A 5 7.82 -14.90 1.34
C ILE A 5 7.51 -13.60 0.58
N ALA A 6 8.55 -12.82 0.25
CA ALA A 6 8.40 -11.58 -0.50
C ALA A 6 7.73 -11.81 -1.86
N ALA A 7 8.09 -12.88 -2.57
CA ALA A 7 7.50 -13.22 -3.86
C ALA A 7 6.00 -13.56 -3.75
N ASN A 8 5.59 -14.35 -2.76
CA ASN A 8 4.19 -14.70 -2.57
C ASN A 8 3.32 -13.48 -2.21
N GLU A 9 3.81 -12.65 -1.28
CA GLU A 9 3.10 -11.43 -0.91
C GLU A 9 3.02 -10.44 -2.08
N THR A 10 4.11 -10.30 -2.84
CA THR A 10 4.14 -9.47 -4.06
C THR A 10 3.15 -9.99 -5.09
N ALA A 11 3.08 -11.31 -5.31
CA ALA A 11 2.12 -11.90 -6.24
C ALA A 11 0.66 -11.61 -5.82
N ALA A 12 0.34 -11.76 -4.54
CA ALA A 12 -0.99 -11.45 -4.01
C ALA A 12 -1.35 -9.96 -4.20
N VAL A 13 -0.39 -9.05 -3.95
CA VAL A 13 -0.56 -7.62 -4.22
C VAL A 13 -0.80 -7.37 -5.71
N LEU A 14 0.02 -7.96 -6.59
CA LEU A 14 -0.10 -7.73 -8.03
C LEU A 14 -1.43 -8.25 -8.60
N GLU A 15 -2.00 -9.32 -8.04
CA GLU A 15 -3.34 -9.80 -8.36
C GLU A 15 -4.39 -8.71 -8.09
N VAL A 16 -4.35 -8.10 -6.90
CA VAL A 16 -5.24 -6.99 -6.52
C VAL A 16 -5.04 -5.76 -7.40
N ILE A 17 -3.79 -5.41 -7.69
CA ILE A 17 -3.50 -4.23 -8.51
C ILE A 17 -4.00 -4.39 -9.95
N LYS A 18 -3.91 -5.61 -10.51
CA LYS A 18 -4.35 -5.93 -11.87
C LYS A 18 -5.87 -6.15 -11.97
N ASP A 19 -6.56 -6.31 -10.85
CA ASP A 19 -8.01 -6.53 -10.85
C ASP A 19 -8.75 -5.34 -11.50
N PRO A 20 -9.74 -5.58 -12.39
CA PRO A 20 -10.48 -4.52 -13.06
C PRO A 20 -11.26 -3.59 -12.12
N SER A 21 -11.61 -4.04 -10.91
CA SER A 21 -12.27 -3.20 -9.90
C SER A 21 -11.31 -2.18 -9.28
N ASN A 22 -10.00 -2.38 -9.41
CA ASN A 22 -9.00 -1.45 -8.90
C ASN A 22 -8.95 -0.17 -9.76
N LYS A 23 -9.57 0.90 -9.28
CA LYS A 23 -9.54 2.24 -9.88
C LYS A 23 -8.62 3.23 -9.14
N VAL A 24 -7.75 2.69 -8.28
CA VAL A 24 -7.04 3.46 -7.26
C VAL A 24 -5.55 3.55 -7.61
N LEU A 25 -4.86 2.41 -7.64
CA LEU A 25 -3.43 2.34 -7.89
C LEU A 25 -3.13 1.62 -9.19
N GLU A 26 -2.00 1.93 -9.79
CA GLU A 26 -1.36 1.12 -10.83
C GLU A 26 0.06 0.79 -10.39
N CYS A 27 0.56 -0.39 -10.76
CA CYS A 27 1.95 -0.76 -10.53
C CYS A 27 2.72 -0.58 -11.82
N ASN A 28 3.65 0.37 -11.86
CA ASN A 28 4.47 0.63 -13.05
C ASN A 28 5.75 -0.21 -13.07
N PHE A 29 6.23 -0.59 -11.89
CA PHE A 29 7.48 -1.32 -11.75
C PHE A 29 7.45 -2.22 -10.52
N TYR A 30 7.94 -3.45 -10.66
CA TYR A 30 8.13 -4.37 -9.56
C TYR A 30 9.40 -5.21 -9.79
N THR A 31 10.10 -5.49 -8.70
CA THR A 31 11.23 -6.43 -8.61
C THR A 31 11.11 -7.22 -7.32
N GLU A 32 12.03 -8.14 -7.08
CA GLU A 32 12.16 -8.82 -5.78
C GLU A 32 12.50 -7.87 -4.62
N HIS A 33 12.98 -6.66 -4.92
CA HIS A 33 13.45 -5.68 -3.93
C HIS A 33 12.63 -4.39 -3.90
N SER A 34 11.62 -4.25 -4.75
CA SER A 34 10.88 -2.99 -4.80
C SER A 34 9.54 -3.09 -5.51
N LEU A 35 8.55 -2.33 -5.05
CA LEU A 35 7.30 -2.07 -5.75
C LEU A 35 7.10 -0.57 -5.94
N TYR A 36 6.73 -0.15 -7.14
CA TYR A 36 6.40 1.24 -7.44
C TYR A 36 4.96 1.36 -7.90
N PHE A 37 4.19 2.17 -7.18
CA PHE A 37 2.78 2.41 -7.43
C PHE A 37 2.53 3.89 -7.74
N SER A 38 1.69 4.19 -8.72
CA SER A 38 1.12 5.53 -8.92
C SER A 38 -0.39 5.51 -8.73
N ILE A 39 -0.98 6.68 -8.48
CA ILE A 39 -2.42 6.82 -8.40
C ILE A 39 -2.99 6.91 -9.83
N LYS A 40 -3.97 6.05 -10.15
CA LYS A 40 -4.63 6.08 -11.46
C LYS A 40 -5.28 7.45 -11.71
N GLY A 41 -4.86 8.09 -12.79
CA GLY A 41 -5.30 9.42 -13.20
C GLY A 41 -4.58 10.59 -12.52
N ILE A 42 -3.66 10.32 -11.59
CA ILE A 42 -2.82 11.32 -10.90
C ILE A 42 -1.41 10.74 -10.73
N PRO A 43 -0.67 10.51 -11.83
CA PRO A 43 0.62 9.82 -11.79
C PRO A 43 1.70 10.61 -11.02
N ASP A 44 1.50 11.91 -10.87
CA ASP A 44 2.36 12.81 -10.11
C ASP A 44 2.49 12.41 -8.64
N ILE A 45 1.54 11.67 -8.09
CA ILE A 45 1.62 11.12 -6.74
C ILE A 45 1.84 9.61 -6.83
N SER A 46 2.94 9.15 -6.24
CA SER A 46 3.38 7.77 -6.28
C SER A 46 3.96 7.32 -4.94
N PHE A 47 4.09 6.00 -4.81
CA PHE A 47 4.60 5.32 -3.64
C PHE A 47 5.65 4.31 -4.09
N PHE A 48 6.81 4.36 -3.47
CA PHE A 48 7.88 3.40 -3.68
C PHE A 48 8.08 2.60 -2.39
N LEU A 49 7.87 1.30 -2.49
CA LEU A 49 8.08 0.34 -1.42
C LEU A 49 9.42 -0.37 -1.68
N VAL A 50 10.36 -0.26 -0.75
CA VAL A 50 11.63 -0.99 -0.77
C VAL A 50 11.49 -2.24 0.10
N ILE A 51 11.85 -3.39 -0.49
CA ILE A 51 11.87 -4.69 0.15
C ILE A 51 13.34 -5.05 0.41
N PRO A 52 13.83 -4.94 1.67
CA PRO A 52 15.22 -5.22 1.98
C PRO A 52 15.54 -6.71 1.77
N VAL A 53 16.80 -7.01 1.50
CA VAL A 53 17.27 -8.40 1.35
C VAL A 53 17.00 -9.23 2.61
N GLY A 54 17.03 -8.60 3.79
CA GLY A 54 16.73 -9.23 5.08
C GLY A 54 15.24 -9.42 5.39
N TYR A 55 14.32 -9.10 4.47
CA TYR A 55 12.88 -9.27 4.69
C TYR A 55 12.52 -10.75 4.95
N PRO A 56 11.63 -11.07 5.92
CA PRO A 56 10.81 -10.17 6.74
C PRO A 56 11.43 -9.72 8.06
N TYR A 57 12.70 -10.02 8.34
CA TYR A 57 13.36 -9.59 9.57
C TYR A 57 13.73 -8.11 9.55
N GLU A 58 14.09 -7.60 8.37
CA GLU A 58 14.26 -6.19 8.12
C GLU A 58 12.95 -5.56 7.63
N ARG A 59 12.67 -4.37 8.15
CA ARG A 59 11.42 -3.63 7.88
C ARG A 59 11.43 -3.05 6.47
N LEU A 60 10.27 -3.12 5.81
CA LEU A 60 10.04 -2.44 4.54
C LEU A 60 10.22 -0.93 4.70
N GLU A 61 10.66 -0.25 3.64
CA GLU A 61 10.72 1.22 3.60
C GLU A 61 9.72 1.76 2.59
N ILE A 62 8.93 2.76 3.01
CA ILE A 62 7.90 3.40 2.19
C ILE A 62 8.32 4.84 1.92
N CYS A 63 8.44 5.19 0.64
CA CYS A 63 8.69 6.54 0.18
C CYS A 63 7.46 7.04 -0.59
N GLN A 64 6.90 8.18 -0.17
CA GLN A 64 5.95 8.90 -1.01
C GLN A 64 6.72 9.78 -1.97
N ILE A 65 6.30 9.84 -3.23
CA ILE A 65 6.92 10.63 -4.28
C ILE A 65 5.85 11.55 -4.87
N SER A 66 6.20 12.83 -5.05
CA SER A 66 5.39 13.83 -5.71
C SER A 66 6.23 14.54 -6.78
N ASN A 67 5.75 14.55 -8.03
CA ASN A 67 6.47 15.15 -9.16
C ASN A 67 7.93 14.67 -9.28
N GLY A 68 8.14 13.37 -9.12
CA GLY A 68 9.47 12.74 -9.16
C GLY A 68 10.37 13.03 -7.96
N THR A 69 9.90 13.77 -6.96
CA THR A 69 10.66 14.11 -5.75
C THR A 69 10.09 13.39 -4.54
N THR A 70 10.94 12.84 -3.68
CA THR A 70 10.50 12.22 -2.43
C THR A 70 9.85 13.27 -1.50
N VAL A 71 8.66 12.95 -1.00
CA VAL A 71 7.94 13.77 -0.04
C VAL A 71 8.22 13.26 1.36
N GLY A 72 8.90 14.08 2.16
CA GLY A 72 9.26 13.74 3.53
C GLY A 72 10.32 12.64 3.63
N VAL A 73 10.40 12.02 4.80
CA VAL A 73 11.38 10.97 5.10
C VAL A 73 10.76 9.59 4.83
N ALA A 74 11.56 8.68 4.27
CA ALA A 74 11.19 7.28 4.11
C ALA A 74 10.75 6.67 5.47
N LYS A 75 9.60 6.01 5.48
CA LYS A 75 9.03 5.41 6.69
C LYS A 75 9.29 3.92 6.73
N LYS A 76 9.80 3.43 7.86
CA LYS A 76 9.91 1.98 8.10
C LYS A 76 8.56 1.41 8.48
N SER A 77 8.05 0.47 7.69
CA SER A 77 6.80 -0.23 7.96
C SER A 77 7.03 -1.33 8.99
N ILE A 78 6.16 -1.44 9.99
CA ILE A 78 6.08 -2.63 10.85
C ILE A 78 5.28 -3.76 10.20
N PHE A 79 4.66 -3.47 9.06
CA PHE A 79 3.78 -4.38 8.34
C PHE A 79 4.54 -5.15 7.26
N ASN A 80 3.96 -6.27 6.85
CA ASN A 80 4.40 -7.04 5.69
C ASN A 80 4.01 -6.30 4.38
N ILE A 81 4.32 -6.88 3.22
CA ILE A 81 4.09 -6.23 1.91
C ILE A 81 2.60 -6.09 1.65
N THR A 82 1.80 -7.14 1.90
CA THR A 82 0.35 -7.12 1.64
C THR A 82 -0.36 -6.05 2.46
N ASP A 83 -0.06 -5.97 3.75
CA ASP A 83 -0.65 -5.04 4.70
C ASP A 83 -0.21 -3.60 4.41
N THR A 84 1.07 -3.42 4.05
CA THR A 84 1.60 -2.11 3.65
C THR A 84 0.88 -1.59 2.41
N VAL A 85 0.66 -2.43 1.40
CA VAL A 85 -0.05 -2.01 0.19
C VAL A 85 -1.52 -1.77 0.45
N LEU A 86 -2.17 -2.58 1.30
CA LEU A 86 -3.54 -2.32 1.75
C LEU A 86 -3.66 -0.96 2.44
N MET A 87 -2.68 -0.60 3.29
CA MET A 87 -2.63 0.72 3.94
C MET A 87 -2.53 1.86 2.92
N ILE A 88 -1.66 1.72 1.92
CA ILE A 88 -1.50 2.72 0.86
C ILE A 88 -2.82 2.85 0.07
N MET A 89 -3.41 1.73 -0.35
CA MET A 89 -4.68 1.72 -1.06
C MET A 89 -5.79 2.40 -0.27
N MET A 90 -5.92 2.09 1.03
CA MET A 90 -6.91 2.72 1.90
C MET A 90 -6.68 4.22 2.04
N THR A 91 -5.44 4.64 2.26
CA THR A 91 -5.07 6.06 2.36
C THR A 91 -5.50 6.81 1.10
N VAL A 92 -5.18 6.26 -0.08
CA VAL A 92 -5.57 6.86 -1.37
C VAL A 92 -7.09 6.81 -1.56
N CYS A 93 -7.77 5.72 -1.19
CA CYS A 93 -9.23 5.63 -1.28
C CYS A 93 -9.92 6.72 -0.47
N ILE A 94 -9.45 6.96 0.76
CA ILE A 94 -10.02 7.97 1.66
C ILE A 94 -9.76 9.37 1.11
N GLU A 95 -8.50 9.68 0.80
CA GLU A 95 -8.10 11.01 0.32
C GLU A 95 -8.86 11.40 -0.97
N PHE A 96 -8.96 10.47 -1.91
CA PHE A 96 -9.59 10.71 -3.21
C PHE A 96 -11.08 10.29 -3.27
N LYS A 97 -11.68 9.93 -2.12
CA LYS A 97 -13.08 9.49 -2.00
C LYS A 97 -13.45 8.38 -3.00
N LYS A 98 -12.53 7.45 -3.24
CA LYS A 98 -12.73 6.28 -4.11
C LYS A 98 -13.08 5.05 -3.26
N PRO A 99 -13.94 4.14 -3.75
CA PRO A 99 -14.21 2.90 -3.04
C PRO A 99 -12.97 1.99 -3.04
N ILE A 100 -12.77 1.24 -1.96
CA ILE A 100 -11.73 0.22 -1.90
C ILE A 100 -12.05 -0.90 -2.89
N PRO A 101 -11.08 -1.41 -3.67
CA PRO A 101 -11.31 -2.52 -4.57
C PRO A 101 -11.70 -3.77 -3.77
N SER A 102 -12.71 -4.51 -4.25
CA SER A 102 -13.25 -5.66 -3.51
C SER A 102 -12.20 -6.74 -3.29
N LEU A 103 -11.29 -6.93 -4.25
CA LEU A 103 -10.21 -7.91 -4.13
C LEU A 103 -9.14 -7.47 -3.10
N ALA A 104 -8.98 -6.16 -2.85
CA ALA A 104 -8.03 -5.68 -1.84
C ALA A 104 -8.40 -6.13 -0.43
N LEU A 105 -9.70 -6.34 -0.16
CA LEU A 105 -10.17 -6.88 1.11
C LEU A 105 -9.66 -8.31 1.37
N LYS A 106 -9.28 -9.06 0.32
CA LYS A 106 -8.70 -10.40 0.47
C LYS A 106 -7.24 -10.39 0.92
N LEU A 107 -6.55 -9.25 0.83
CA LEU A 107 -5.16 -9.15 1.32
C LEU A 107 -5.13 -9.32 2.83
N ASN A 108 -5.96 -8.55 3.55
CA ASN A 108 -6.10 -8.66 5.00
C ASN A 108 -7.40 -7.98 5.47
N PHE A 109 -8.49 -8.76 5.55
CA PHE A 109 -9.81 -8.25 5.91
C PHE A 109 -9.88 -7.72 7.34
N ASP A 110 -9.24 -8.41 8.29
CA ASP A 110 -9.25 -8.04 9.71
C ASP A 110 -8.54 -6.71 9.93
N LEU A 111 -7.41 -6.50 9.25
CA LEU A 111 -6.67 -5.24 9.30
C LEU A 111 -7.46 -4.09 8.68
N TYR A 112 -8.13 -4.33 7.54
CA TYR A 112 -9.03 -3.36 6.94
C TYR A 112 -10.14 -2.93 7.91
N LEU A 113 -10.83 -3.88 8.54
CA LEU A 113 -11.90 -3.58 9.50
C LEU A 113 -11.38 -2.77 10.68
N LYS A 114 -10.22 -3.15 11.22
CA LYS A 114 -9.57 -2.42 12.31
C LYS A 114 -9.28 -0.97 11.93
N TRP A 115 -8.69 -0.73 10.77
CA TRP A 115 -8.38 0.63 10.34
C TRP A 115 -9.61 1.45 9.99
N MET A 116 -10.64 0.86 9.38
CA MET A 116 -11.92 1.54 9.18
C MET A 116 -12.51 2.00 10.51
N PHE A 117 -12.49 1.14 11.54
CA PHE A 117 -12.94 1.50 12.87
C PHE A 117 -12.09 2.62 13.48
N ASP A 118 -10.76 2.49 13.44
CA ASP A 118 -9.83 3.50 13.97
C ASP A 118 -10.05 4.86 13.28
N LEU A 119 -10.12 4.89 11.95
CA LEU A 119 -10.28 6.12 11.17
C LEU A 119 -11.61 6.83 11.43
N ILE A 120 -12.70 6.06 11.56
CA ILE A 120 -14.02 6.61 11.94
C ILE A 120 -13.94 7.26 13.33
N ASN A 121 -13.30 6.59 14.28
CA ASN A 121 -13.21 7.07 15.65
C ASN A 121 -12.24 8.25 15.81
N PHE A 122 -11.11 8.26 15.09
CA PHE A 122 -10.20 9.42 15.06
C PHE A 122 -10.83 10.63 14.37
N GLY A 123 -11.68 10.43 13.35
CA GLY A 123 -12.48 11.49 12.75
C GLY A 123 -13.50 12.07 13.73
N ALA A 124 -14.21 11.22 14.46
CA ALA A 124 -15.19 11.63 15.46
C ALA A 124 -14.59 12.42 16.64
N LEU A 125 -13.38 12.05 17.09
CA LEU A 125 -12.66 12.74 18.16
C LEU A 125 -12.13 14.13 17.77
N LYS A 126 -11.91 14.40 16.48
CA LYS A 126 -11.49 15.74 16.00
C LYS A 126 -12.64 16.71 15.79
N SER A 127 -13.88 16.22 15.80
CA SER A 127 -15.11 17.00 15.62
C SER A 127 -15.85 17.31 16.94
N GLN A 128 -15.22 17.08 18.09
CA GLN A 128 -15.71 17.43 19.42
C GLN A 128 -14.90 18.57 20.04
#